data_AF-A0A8X7BC05-F1
#
_entry.id   AF-A0A8X7BC05-F1
#
_cell.length_a   1.000
_cell.length_b   1.000
_cell.length_c   1.000
_cell.angle_alpha   90.00
_cell.angle_beta   90.00
_cell.angle_gamma   90.00
#
_symmetry.space_group_name_H-M   'P 1'
#
loop_
_entity.id
_entity.type
_entity.pdbx_description
1 polymer ?
#
loop_
_entity_poly.entity_id
_entity_poly.type
_entity_poly.pdbx_seq_one_letter_code
_entity_poly.pdbx_strand_id
1 'polypeptide(L)'
;MYKNSLKEDLIRVVEDLDGTVESTDTIAKLKTKIEKSSTFESDPDFVKTLIKNCIDERVSRNEREATLEKQKIELAKLQLAQLEKEVELQTAKNKALNLYPSAKVEEKQFETNIENMIKKALKLSLPVPTRSENFNLFFQSLERAFLTKKINDEYKSEILINLLGERAHNVLLYVKKEELNDNEKLKSIVLREFQETATHIGIREAENWFRPIDLAKKCDIYISSRSGSRKETPIACGYTEDSFKNRPRNYKPKIKDSYPQYLERQNKNCYIYMR
;
A
#
# COMPACT_ATOMS: atom_id res chain seq x y z
N MET A 1 -18.46 57.59 2.58
CA MET A 1 -17.33 57.06 3.37
C MET A 1 -17.64 55.70 3.98
N TYR A 2 -18.67 55.59 4.82
CA TYR A 2 -18.97 54.37 5.61
C TYR A 2 -19.96 53.38 4.95
N LYS A 3 -19.90 53.18 3.63
CA LYS A 3 -20.85 52.26 2.96
C LYS A 3 -20.42 50.81 3.22
N ASN A 4 -21.34 49.95 3.64
CA ASN A 4 -21.09 48.54 4.00
C ASN A 4 -20.14 48.31 5.22
N SER A 5 -19.85 49.35 5.99
CA SER A 5 -19.08 49.24 7.22
C SER A 5 -19.95 48.65 8.34
N LEU A 6 -19.48 47.62 9.02
CA LEU A 6 -20.07 47.09 10.25
C LEU A 6 -19.39 47.69 11.47
N LYS A 7 -19.98 47.44 12.65
CA LYS A 7 -19.44 47.92 13.93
C LYS A 7 -17.97 47.49 14.11
N GLU A 8 -17.64 46.25 13.75
CA GLU A 8 -16.29 45.69 13.87
C GLU A 8 -15.24 46.42 13.01
N ASP A 9 -15.59 46.83 11.78
CA ASP A 9 -14.64 47.56 10.93
C ASP A 9 -14.35 48.94 11.53
N LEU A 10 -15.39 49.61 12.05
CA LEU A 10 -15.24 50.93 12.65
C LEU A 10 -14.47 50.88 13.97
N ILE A 11 -14.59 49.79 14.73
CA ILE A 11 -13.77 49.56 15.92
C ILE A 11 -12.30 49.49 15.53
N ARG A 12 -11.95 48.64 14.55
CA ARG A 12 -10.58 48.52 14.06
C ARG A 12 -10.02 49.84 13.56
N VAL A 13 -10.80 50.59 12.79
CA VAL A 13 -10.38 51.90 12.29
C VAL A 13 -10.16 52.89 13.45
N VAL A 14 -11.00 52.87 14.48
CA VAL A 14 -10.76 53.74 15.65
C VAL A 14 -9.49 53.32 16.40
N GLU A 15 -9.23 52.02 16.55
CA GLU A 15 -8.01 51.48 17.15
C GLU A 15 -6.76 51.87 16.33
N ASP A 16 -6.83 51.77 15.00
CA ASP A 16 -5.74 52.14 14.09
C ASP A 16 -5.45 53.65 14.07
N LEU A 17 -6.43 54.47 14.49
CA LEU A 17 -6.28 55.91 14.66
C LEU A 17 -5.93 56.31 16.11
N ASP A 18 -5.46 55.34 16.93
CA ASP A 18 -5.11 55.50 18.35
C ASP A 18 -6.27 56.02 19.23
N GLY A 19 -7.52 55.78 18.81
CA GLY A 19 -8.72 56.17 19.54
C GLY A 19 -9.14 55.13 20.57
N THR A 20 -9.73 55.58 21.68
CA THR A 20 -10.29 54.68 22.70
C THR A 20 -11.67 54.17 22.28
N VAL A 21 -11.82 52.84 22.24
CA VAL A 21 -13.10 52.17 21.96
C VAL A 21 -13.69 51.63 23.26
N GLU A 22 -14.92 52.04 23.58
CA GLU A 22 -15.69 51.45 24.68
C GLU A 22 -16.65 50.38 24.15
N SER A 23 -16.89 49.32 24.91
CA SER A 23 -17.79 48.22 24.51
C SER A 23 -19.24 48.70 24.25
N THR A 24 -19.65 49.79 24.91
CA THR A 24 -20.96 50.44 24.76
C THR A 24 -21.06 51.38 23.57
N ASP A 25 -19.96 51.63 22.84
CA ASP A 25 -19.97 52.54 21.71
C ASP A 25 -20.90 52.03 20.60
N THR A 26 -21.78 52.92 20.16
CA THR A 26 -22.66 52.68 19.01
C THR A 26 -21.95 53.08 17.72
N ILE A 27 -22.40 52.54 16.59
CA ILE A 27 -21.85 52.87 15.26
C ILE A 27 -21.80 54.38 15.01
N ALA A 28 -22.83 55.12 15.47
CA ALA A 28 -22.86 56.58 15.35
C ALA A 28 -21.74 57.25 16.17
N LYS A 29 -21.53 56.81 17.42
CA LYS A 29 -20.43 57.31 18.27
C LYS A 29 -19.06 57.03 17.66
N LEU A 30 -18.85 55.82 17.13
CA LEU A 30 -17.58 55.46 16.47
C LEU A 30 -17.29 56.33 15.25
N LYS A 31 -18.30 56.59 14.40
CA LYS A 31 -18.14 57.53 13.26
C LYS A 31 -17.75 58.92 13.71
N THR A 32 -18.38 59.44 14.78
CA THR A 32 -18.01 60.75 15.31
C THR A 32 -16.61 60.78 15.91
N LYS A 33 -16.11 59.67 16.46
CA LYS A 33 -14.73 59.57 16.96
C LYS A 33 -13.73 59.60 15.80
N ILE A 34 -14.01 58.90 14.70
CA ILE A 34 -13.19 58.91 13.48
C ILE A 34 -13.15 60.31 12.87
N GLU A 35 -14.30 60.96 12.72
CA GLU A 35 -14.41 62.30 12.12
C GLU A 35 -13.73 63.40 12.95
N LYS A 36 -13.58 63.20 14.27
CA LYS A 36 -12.87 64.12 15.19
C LYS A 36 -11.40 63.79 15.37
N SER A 37 -10.90 62.74 14.73
CA SER A 37 -9.48 62.36 14.84
C SER A 37 -8.60 63.38 14.10
N SER A 38 -7.43 63.68 14.65
CA SER A 38 -6.46 64.59 14.04
C SER A 38 -5.96 64.11 12.67
N THR A 39 -5.95 62.80 12.48
CA THR A 39 -5.62 62.11 11.24
C THR A 39 -6.68 62.31 10.17
N PHE A 40 -7.96 62.34 10.53
CA PHE A 40 -9.04 62.66 9.61
C PHE A 40 -9.02 64.13 9.17
N GLU A 41 -8.69 65.06 10.07
CA GLU A 41 -8.51 66.47 9.72
C GLU A 41 -7.31 66.71 8.79
N SER A 42 -6.23 65.94 8.98
CA SER A 42 -5.00 66.06 8.19
C SER A 42 -5.10 65.40 6.81
N ASP A 43 -5.63 64.17 6.74
CA ASP A 43 -5.78 63.41 5.51
C ASP A 43 -7.09 62.57 5.50
N PRO A 44 -8.19 63.18 5.03
CA PRO A 44 -9.47 62.48 4.92
C PRO A 44 -9.45 61.29 3.95
N ASP A 45 -8.58 61.32 2.93
CA ASP A 45 -8.54 60.29 1.89
C ASP A 45 -7.76 59.05 2.35
N PHE A 46 -6.74 59.23 3.19
CA PHE A 46 -6.11 58.15 3.93
C PHE A 46 -7.13 57.39 4.79
N VAL A 47 -7.93 58.10 5.60
CA VAL A 47 -8.92 57.45 6.48
C VAL A 47 -10.01 56.73 5.66
N LYS A 48 -10.42 57.28 4.50
CA LYS A 48 -11.32 56.55 3.57
C LYS A 48 -10.68 55.26 3.05
N THR A 49 -9.39 55.29 2.73
CA THR A 49 -8.65 54.12 2.26
C THR A 49 -8.51 53.08 3.37
N LEU A 50 -8.23 53.52 4.59
CA LEU A 50 -8.15 52.65 5.77
C LEU A 50 -9.47 51.91 6.01
N ILE A 51 -10.59 52.64 6.02
CA ILE A 51 -11.93 52.04 6.16
C ILE A 51 -12.21 51.04 5.04
N LYS A 52 -11.85 51.39 3.80
CA LYS A 52 -12.05 50.50 2.65
C LYS A 52 -11.25 49.20 2.82
N ASN A 53 -9.99 49.30 3.22
CA ASN A 53 -9.13 48.13 3.46
C ASN A 53 -9.69 47.24 4.57
N CYS A 54 -10.15 47.80 5.69
CA CYS A 54 -10.79 47.01 6.75
C CYS A 54 -12.03 46.25 6.27
N ILE A 55 -12.87 46.89 5.43
CA ILE A 55 -14.04 46.24 4.83
C ILE A 55 -13.62 45.11 3.90
N ASP A 56 -12.67 45.37 2.99
CA ASP A 56 -12.19 44.41 2.00
C ASP A 56 -11.52 43.19 2.66
N GLU A 57 -10.77 43.40 3.74
CA GLU A 57 -10.18 42.33 4.56
C GLU A 57 -11.25 41.46 5.23
N ARG A 58 -12.28 42.08 5.82
CA ARG A 58 -13.40 41.31 6.41
C ARG A 58 -14.11 40.49 5.36
N VAL A 59 -14.44 41.08 4.21
CA VAL A 59 -15.12 40.38 3.11
C VAL A 59 -14.28 39.18 2.66
N SER A 60 -12.98 39.40 2.42
CA SER A 60 -12.05 38.34 2.02
C SER A 60 -11.94 37.22 3.07
N ARG A 61 -11.92 37.57 4.36
CA ARG A 61 -11.92 36.60 5.46
C ARG A 61 -13.20 35.78 5.49
N ASN A 62 -14.36 36.42 5.40
CA ASN A 62 -15.65 35.74 5.41
C ASN A 62 -15.80 34.79 4.20
N GLU A 63 -15.29 35.17 3.03
CA GLU A 63 -15.26 34.31 1.85
C GLU A 63 -14.39 33.08 2.07
N ARG A 64 -13.18 33.24 2.63
CA ARG A 64 -12.29 32.12 2.98
C ARG A 64 -12.95 31.18 3.98
N GLU A 65 -13.56 31.71 5.03
CA GLU A 65 -14.29 30.92 6.02
C GLU A 65 -15.46 30.15 5.39
N ALA A 66 -16.24 30.79 4.52
CA ALA A 66 -17.32 30.13 3.79
C ALA A 66 -16.81 29.02 2.86
N THR A 67 -15.65 29.19 2.22
CA THR A 67 -15.05 28.12 1.40
C THR A 67 -14.57 26.95 2.23
N LEU A 68 -13.92 27.20 3.37
CA LEU A 68 -13.47 26.16 4.29
C LEU A 68 -14.67 25.38 4.86
N GLU A 69 -15.75 26.07 5.21
CA GLU A 69 -16.95 25.42 5.73
C GLU A 69 -17.62 24.54 4.67
N LYS A 70 -17.68 25.01 3.41
CA LYS A 70 -18.15 24.20 2.28
C LYS A 70 -17.31 22.93 2.11
N GLN A 71 -15.97 23.04 2.18
CA GLN A 71 -15.08 21.88 2.09
C GLN A 71 -15.29 20.88 3.23
N LYS A 72 -15.48 21.36 4.47
CA LYS A 72 -15.79 20.50 5.62
C LYS A 72 -17.11 19.75 5.43
N ILE A 73 -18.15 20.44 4.96
CA ILE A 73 -19.46 19.83 4.68
C ILE A 73 -19.33 18.76 3.60
N GLU A 74 -18.56 19.01 2.54
CA GLU A 74 -18.33 18.04 1.46
C GLU A 74 -17.58 16.78 1.95
N LEU A 75 -16.53 16.97 2.75
CA LEU A 75 -15.81 15.86 3.38
C LEU A 75 -16.71 15.04 4.31
N ALA A 76 -17.54 15.70 5.12
CA ALA A 76 -18.49 15.02 6.01
C ALA A 76 -19.54 14.21 5.22
N LYS A 77 -20.02 14.72 4.08
CA LYS A 77 -20.92 13.97 3.19
C LYS A 77 -20.27 12.72 2.60
N LEU A 78 -19.00 12.82 2.18
CA LEU A 78 -18.26 11.66 1.68
C LEU A 78 -18.05 10.59 2.77
N GLN A 79 -17.74 11.02 4.00
CA GLN A 79 -17.62 10.10 5.14
C GLN A 79 -18.94 9.41 5.48
N LEU A 80 -20.07 10.14 5.45
CA LEU A 80 -21.39 9.56 5.64
C LEU A 80 -21.71 8.52 4.56
N ALA A 81 -21.44 8.83 3.28
CA ALA A 81 -21.68 7.90 2.18
C ALA A 81 -20.85 6.60 2.33
N GLN A 82 -19.62 6.69 2.83
CA GLN A 82 -18.79 5.52 3.12
C GLN A 82 -19.37 4.67 4.26
N LEU A 83 -19.81 5.31 5.35
CA LEU A 83 -20.44 4.61 6.48
C LEU A 83 -21.76 3.96 6.08
N GLU A 84 -22.60 4.64 5.29
CA GLU A 84 -23.85 4.08 4.77
C GLU A 84 -23.59 2.84 3.91
N LYS A 85 -22.57 2.87 3.05
CA LYS A 85 -22.16 1.69 2.26
C LYS A 85 -21.67 0.53 3.11
N GLU A 86 -20.91 0.81 4.17
CA GLU A 86 -20.48 -0.23 5.11
C GLU A 86 -21.68 -0.85 5.84
N VAL A 87 -22.63 -0.03 6.31
CA VAL A 87 -23.88 -0.51 6.94
C VAL A 87 -24.70 -1.33 5.95
N GLU A 88 -24.82 -0.91 4.69
CA GLU A 88 -25.50 -1.66 3.64
C GLU A 88 -24.84 -3.03 3.40
N LEU A 89 -23.50 -3.09 3.36
CA LEU A 89 -22.76 -4.36 3.24
C LEU A 89 -22.97 -5.25 4.46
N GLN A 90 -22.93 -4.70 5.68
CA GLN A 90 -23.14 -5.49 6.89
C GLN A 90 -24.57 -6.00 7.00
N THR A 91 -25.57 -5.18 6.63
CA THR A 91 -26.96 -5.63 6.60
C THR A 91 -27.18 -6.70 5.53
N ALA A 92 -26.56 -6.58 4.34
CA ALA A 92 -26.59 -7.62 3.32
C ALA A 92 -25.92 -8.92 3.80
N LYS A 93 -24.75 -8.84 4.46
CA LYS A 93 -24.07 -9.99 5.09
C LYS A 93 -24.94 -10.64 6.15
N ASN A 94 -25.54 -9.85 7.04
CA ASN A 94 -26.42 -10.36 8.11
C ASN A 94 -27.71 -10.96 7.55
N LYS A 95 -28.27 -10.39 6.48
CA LYS A 95 -29.44 -10.95 5.79
C LYS A 95 -29.10 -12.27 5.09
N ALA A 96 -27.93 -12.38 4.45
CA ALA A 96 -27.45 -13.64 3.89
C ALA A 96 -27.24 -14.70 4.99
N LEU A 97 -26.69 -14.31 6.14
CA LEU A 97 -26.53 -15.18 7.31
C LEU A 97 -27.87 -15.61 7.95
N ASN A 98 -28.91 -14.78 7.88
CA ASN A 98 -30.23 -15.09 8.46
C ASN A 98 -31.17 -15.85 7.50
N LEU A 99 -30.96 -15.77 6.17
CA LEU A 99 -31.70 -16.58 5.19
C LEU A 99 -31.26 -18.05 5.19
N TYR A 100 -30.08 -18.35 5.75
CA TYR A 100 -29.57 -19.70 5.96
C TYR A 100 -29.15 -19.90 7.43
N PRO A 101 -30.05 -20.33 8.34
CA PRO A 101 -29.69 -20.61 9.73
C PRO A 101 -28.71 -21.78 9.92
N SER A 102 -28.34 -22.52 8.86
CA SER A 102 -27.54 -23.76 8.92
C SER A 102 -26.01 -23.54 8.87
N ALA A 103 -25.53 -22.44 8.29
CA ALA A 103 -24.12 -22.32 7.89
C ALA A 103 -23.12 -22.24 9.07
N LYS A 104 -23.46 -21.60 10.19
CA LYS A 104 -22.50 -21.45 11.32
C LYS A 104 -22.29 -22.73 12.15
N VAL A 105 -23.26 -23.65 12.15
CA VAL A 105 -23.12 -24.94 12.85
C VAL A 105 -22.40 -25.94 11.95
N GLU A 106 -22.67 -25.90 10.65
CA GLU A 106 -22.01 -26.74 9.66
C GLU A 106 -20.56 -26.32 9.40
N GLU A 107 -20.24 -25.02 9.24
CA GLU A 107 -18.84 -24.57 9.03
C GLU A 107 -17.92 -24.99 10.18
N LYS A 108 -18.31 -24.80 11.45
CA LYS A 108 -17.48 -25.25 12.58
C LYS A 108 -17.34 -26.78 12.65
N GLN A 109 -18.39 -27.53 12.33
CA GLN A 109 -18.31 -29.00 12.30
C GLN A 109 -17.52 -29.51 11.09
N PHE A 110 -17.55 -28.78 9.99
CA PHE A 110 -16.87 -29.10 8.75
C PHE A 110 -15.39 -28.73 8.80
N GLU A 111 -15.04 -27.54 9.31
CA GLU A 111 -13.67 -27.11 9.61
C GLU A 111 -13.01 -28.09 10.59
N THR A 112 -13.71 -28.48 11.66
CA THR A 112 -13.18 -29.50 12.60
C THR A 112 -13.03 -30.87 11.95
N ASN A 113 -13.86 -31.23 10.97
CA ASN A 113 -13.73 -32.46 10.20
C ASN A 113 -12.53 -32.42 9.23
N ILE A 114 -12.37 -31.33 8.47
CA ILE A 114 -11.25 -31.10 7.56
C ILE A 114 -9.93 -31.07 8.33
N GLU A 115 -9.84 -30.35 9.44
CA GLU A 115 -8.64 -30.34 10.28
C GLU A 115 -8.26 -31.75 10.77
N ASN A 116 -9.26 -32.54 11.17
CA ASN A 116 -9.04 -33.92 11.59
C ASN A 116 -8.58 -34.81 10.42
N MET A 117 -9.10 -34.58 9.22
CA MET A 117 -8.66 -35.25 7.99
C MET A 117 -7.22 -34.84 7.62
N ILE A 118 -6.87 -33.56 7.73
CA ILE A 118 -5.53 -33.02 7.51
C ILE A 118 -4.55 -33.64 8.52
N LYS A 119 -4.86 -33.64 9.82
CA LYS A 119 -4.01 -34.27 10.86
C LYS A 119 -3.79 -35.76 10.60
N LYS A 120 -4.81 -36.48 10.14
CA LYS A 120 -4.71 -37.91 9.79
C LYS A 120 -3.88 -38.14 8.53
N ALA A 121 -4.00 -37.29 7.52
CA ALA A 121 -3.21 -37.34 6.30
C ALA A 121 -1.73 -37.00 6.58
N LEU A 122 -1.47 -35.96 7.38
CA LEU A 122 -0.14 -35.56 7.84
C LEU A 122 0.60 -36.66 8.59
N LYS A 123 -0.11 -37.42 9.44
CA LYS A 123 0.51 -38.52 10.19
C LYS A 123 1.01 -39.67 9.29
N LEU A 124 0.43 -39.81 8.09
CA LEU A 124 0.72 -40.90 7.15
C LEU A 124 1.51 -40.44 5.91
N SER A 125 1.60 -39.14 5.68
CA SER A 125 2.34 -38.53 4.56
C SER A 125 3.73 -38.10 5.00
N LEU A 126 4.64 -37.99 4.04
CA LEU A 126 5.92 -37.31 4.26
C LEU A 126 5.68 -35.82 4.56
N PRO A 127 6.57 -35.15 5.32
CA PRO A 127 6.50 -33.71 5.52
C PRO A 127 6.68 -32.97 4.19
N VAL A 128 6.16 -31.74 4.12
CA VAL A 128 6.29 -30.88 2.93
C VAL A 128 7.77 -30.69 2.60
N PRO A 129 8.24 -31.12 1.42
CA PRO A 129 9.65 -31.04 1.08
C PRO A 129 10.16 -29.61 0.95
N THR A 130 11.45 -29.43 1.23
CA THR A 130 12.17 -28.17 1.00
C THR A 130 12.86 -28.12 -0.36
N ARG A 131 13.21 -29.28 -0.92
CA ARG A 131 13.88 -29.42 -2.21
C ARG A 131 12.93 -30.00 -3.25
N SER A 132 13.10 -29.55 -4.49
CA SER A 132 12.34 -29.95 -5.68
C SER A 132 12.28 -31.47 -5.89
N GLU A 133 13.41 -32.16 -5.72
CA GLU A 133 13.53 -33.59 -6.07
C GLU A 133 12.63 -34.49 -5.23
N ASN A 134 12.28 -34.03 -4.03
CA ASN A 134 11.53 -34.79 -3.05
C ASN A 134 10.00 -34.61 -3.17
N PHE A 135 9.52 -33.68 -4.01
CA PHE A 135 8.08 -33.45 -4.18
C PHE A 135 7.35 -34.64 -4.79
N ASN A 136 7.98 -35.39 -5.70
CA ASN A 136 7.38 -36.58 -6.29
C ASN A 136 7.09 -37.67 -5.23
N LEU A 137 8.05 -37.92 -4.34
CA LEU A 137 7.89 -38.88 -3.25
C LEU A 137 6.84 -38.40 -2.23
N PHE A 138 6.82 -37.09 -1.95
CA PHE A 138 5.77 -36.49 -1.13
C PHE A 138 4.38 -36.72 -1.70
N PHE A 139 4.15 -36.44 -2.99
CA PHE A 139 2.83 -36.64 -3.61
C PHE A 139 2.41 -38.10 -3.60
N GLN A 140 3.31 -39.04 -3.91
CA GLN A 140 3.00 -40.47 -3.83
C GLN A 140 2.62 -40.89 -2.40
N SER A 141 3.32 -40.37 -1.39
CA SER A 141 2.99 -40.64 0.01
C SER A 141 1.63 -40.04 0.41
N LEU A 142 1.32 -38.84 -0.09
CA LEU A 142 0.09 -38.13 0.18
C LEU A 142 -1.12 -38.81 -0.49
N GLU A 143 -0.97 -39.26 -1.74
CA GLU A 143 -2.00 -40.04 -2.44
C GLU A 143 -2.32 -41.34 -1.72
N ARG A 144 -1.30 -42.06 -1.24
CA ARG A 144 -1.49 -43.26 -0.41
C ARG A 144 -2.24 -42.94 0.89
N ALA A 145 -1.92 -41.80 1.53
CA ALA A 145 -2.64 -41.36 2.73
C ALA A 145 -4.11 -41.06 2.42
N PHE A 146 -4.41 -40.42 1.28
CA PHE A 146 -5.76 -40.13 0.82
C PHE A 146 -6.58 -41.39 0.53
N LEU A 147 -5.98 -42.38 -0.13
CA LEU A 147 -6.61 -43.68 -0.39
C LEU A 147 -6.89 -44.44 0.91
N THR A 148 -5.91 -44.47 1.83
CA THR A 148 -6.03 -45.18 3.12
C THR A 148 -7.13 -44.58 4.00
N LYS A 149 -7.34 -43.26 3.92
CA LYS A 149 -8.36 -42.53 4.68
C LYS A 149 -9.67 -42.32 3.93
N LYS A 150 -9.79 -42.80 2.68
CA LYS A 150 -10.96 -42.62 1.81
C LYS A 150 -11.40 -41.16 1.73
N ILE A 151 -10.45 -40.26 1.49
CA ILE A 151 -10.73 -38.82 1.37
C ILE A 151 -11.40 -38.55 0.02
N ASN A 152 -12.51 -37.80 0.02
CA ASN A 152 -13.23 -37.41 -1.18
C ASN A 152 -12.37 -36.48 -2.06
N ASP A 153 -12.51 -36.58 -3.38
CA ASP A 153 -11.67 -35.84 -4.34
C ASP A 153 -11.80 -34.32 -4.17
N GLU A 154 -13.00 -33.86 -3.81
CA GLU A 154 -13.33 -32.45 -3.54
C GLU A 154 -12.44 -31.81 -2.46
N TYR A 155 -11.99 -32.59 -1.47
CA TYR A 155 -11.19 -32.09 -0.35
C TYR A 155 -9.68 -32.21 -0.57
N LYS A 156 -9.24 -32.94 -1.60
CA LYS A 156 -7.81 -33.25 -1.78
C LYS A 156 -7.00 -32.01 -2.10
N SER A 157 -7.55 -31.08 -2.89
CA SER A 157 -6.88 -29.82 -3.24
C SER A 157 -6.82 -28.85 -2.06
N GLU A 158 -7.91 -28.72 -1.31
CA GLU A 158 -7.97 -27.90 -0.09
C GLU A 158 -6.98 -28.40 0.98
N ILE A 159 -6.93 -29.72 1.19
CA ILE A 159 -5.93 -30.35 2.07
C ILE A 159 -4.51 -30.07 1.57
N LEU A 160 -4.25 -30.16 0.26
CA LEU A 160 -2.93 -29.89 -0.32
C LEU A 160 -2.49 -28.42 -0.14
N ILE A 161 -3.40 -27.46 -0.33
CA ILE A 161 -3.12 -26.04 -0.12
C ILE A 161 -2.80 -25.76 1.35
N ASN A 162 -3.61 -26.31 2.25
CA ASN A 162 -3.40 -26.17 3.70
C ASN A 162 -2.09 -26.82 4.16
N LEU A 163 -1.70 -27.94 3.55
CA LEU A 163 -0.41 -28.59 3.80
C LEU A 163 0.78 -27.70 3.41
N LEU A 164 0.71 -27.04 2.24
CA LEU A 164 1.77 -26.15 1.76
C LEU A 164 1.90 -24.87 2.59
N GLY A 165 0.84 -24.46 3.28
CA GLY A 165 0.84 -23.33 4.21
C GLY A 165 1.26 -22.03 3.54
N GLU A 166 2.26 -21.33 4.10
CA GLU A 166 2.77 -20.07 3.55
C GLU A 166 3.27 -20.19 2.10
N ARG A 167 3.74 -21.38 1.71
CA ARG A 167 4.23 -21.64 0.36
C ARG A 167 3.12 -21.79 -0.68
N ALA A 168 1.87 -21.98 -0.23
CA ALA A 168 0.72 -22.04 -1.12
C ALA A 168 0.46 -20.71 -1.84
N HIS A 169 0.92 -19.57 -1.29
CA HIS A 169 0.70 -18.27 -1.89
C HIS A 169 1.19 -18.21 -3.35
N ASN A 170 2.40 -18.72 -3.62
CA ASN A 170 2.96 -18.75 -4.97
C ASN A 170 2.12 -19.58 -5.95
N VAL A 171 1.51 -20.66 -5.45
CA VAL A 171 0.61 -21.53 -6.24
C VAL A 171 -0.71 -20.83 -6.51
N LEU A 172 -1.27 -20.14 -5.50
CA LEU A 172 -2.53 -19.41 -5.57
C LEU A 172 -2.46 -18.20 -6.52
N LEU A 173 -1.27 -17.66 -6.83
CA LEU A 173 -1.11 -16.60 -7.84
C LEU A 173 -1.50 -17.05 -9.25
N TYR A 174 -1.29 -18.33 -9.57
CA TYR A 174 -1.49 -18.86 -10.93
C TYR A 174 -2.82 -19.60 -11.11
N VAL A 175 -3.56 -19.83 -10.02
CA VAL A 175 -4.80 -20.62 -10.03
C VAL A 175 -6.01 -19.71 -9.83
N LYS A 176 -6.98 -19.80 -10.73
CA LYS A 176 -8.29 -19.13 -10.55
C LYS A 176 -9.13 -19.89 -9.53
N LYS A 177 -10.03 -19.19 -8.83
CA LYS A 177 -10.90 -19.78 -7.79
C LYS A 177 -11.70 -20.99 -8.27
N GLU A 178 -12.09 -21.01 -9.53
CA GLU A 178 -12.86 -22.09 -10.16
C GLU A 178 -12.04 -23.36 -10.46
N GLU A 179 -10.71 -23.23 -10.57
CA GLU A 179 -9.79 -24.33 -10.89
C GLU A 179 -9.15 -24.96 -9.65
N LEU A 180 -9.48 -24.44 -8.46
CA LEU A 180 -8.93 -24.88 -7.18
C LEU A 180 -9.37 -26.29 -6.78
N ASN A 181 -10.43 -26.83 -7.39
CA ASN A 181 -10.95 -28.16 -7.10
C ASN A 181 -10.22 -29.27 -7.88
N ASP A 182 -9.35 -28.91 -8.83
CA ASP A 182 -8.63 -29.87 -9.67
C ASP A 182 -7.29 -30.25 -9.03
N ASN A 183 -7.25 -31.43 -8.43
CA ASN A 183 -6.06 -31.93 -7.73
C ASN A 183 -4.86 -32.15 -8.65
N GLU A 184 -5.08 -32.60 -9.89
CA GLU A 184 -4.01 -32.90 -10.83
C GLU A 184 -3.35 -31.63 -11.35
N LYS A 185 -4.15 -30.61 -11.68
CA LYS A 185 -3.63 -29.30 -12.05
C LYS A 185 -2.84 -28.67 -10.91
N LEU A 186 -3.35 -28.75 -9.68
CA LEU A 186 -2.65 -28.19 -8.52
C LEU A 186 -1.29 -28.87 -8.30
N LYS A 187 -1.21 -30.21 -8.42
CA LYS A 187 0.07 -30.93 -8.40
C LYS A 187 1.04 -30.44 -9.47
N SER A 188 0.57 -30.25 -10.70
CA SER A 188 1.41 -29.79 -11.81
C SER A 188 2.00 -28.40 -11.56
N ILE A 189 1.21 -27.50 -10.98
CA ILE A 189 1.64 -26.13 -10.64
C ILE A 189 2.63 -26.17 -9.49
N VAL A 190 2.37 -26.94 -8.44
CA VAL A 190 3.32 -27.12 -7.33
C VAL A 190 4.64 -27.70 -7.86
N LEU A 191 4.60 -28.71 -8.73
CA LEU A 191 5.82 -29.24 -9.33
C LEU A 191 6.54 -28.19 -10.17
N ARG A 192 5.84 -27.35 -10.93
CA ARG A 192 6.46 -26.28 -11.73
C ARG A 192 7.11 -25.19 -10.87
N GLU A 193 6.43 -24.74 -9.82
CA GLU A 193 6.91 -23.64 -8.97
C GLU A 193 8.03 -24.09 -8.01
N PHE A 194 7.96 -25.34 -7.53
CA PHE A 194 8.93 -25.88 -6.58
C PHE A 194 10.00 -26.76 -7.24
N GLN A 195 9.88 -27.11 -8.52
CA GLN A 195 11.06 -27.40 -9.31
C GLN A 195 11.88 -26.14 -9.34
N GLU A 196 13.15 -26.26 -8.97
CA GLU A 196 14.10 -25.19 -9.23
C GLU A 196 14.06 -24.95 -10.74
N THR A 197 13.28 -23.96 -11.19
CA THR A 197 13.63 -23.25 -12.40
C THR A 197 14.98 -22.66 -12.08
N ALA A 198 16.02 -23.42 -12.39
CA ALA A 198 17.34 -22.92 -12.68
C ALA A 198 17.22 -22.02 -13.92
N THR A 199 16.38 -20.98 -13.86
CA THR A 199 16.32 -19.87 -14.81
C THR A 199 17.55 -19.01 -14.54
N HIS A 200 18.70 -19.61 -14.78
CA HIS A 200 19.87 -18.85 -15.16
C HIS A 200 19.43 -18.05 -16.39
N ILE A 201 19.42 -16.72 -16.29
CA ILE A 201 19.39 -15.90 -17.50
C ILE A 201 20.70 -16.21 -18.22
N GLY A 202 20.62 -17.08 -19.24
CA GLY A 202 21.73 -17.34 -20.13
C GLY A 202 22.04 -16.05 -20.88
N ILE A 203 23.20 -15.47 -20.63
CA ILE A 203 23.72 -14.38 -21.46
C ILE A 203 24.67 -15.03 -22.45
N ARG A 204 24.47 -14.80 -23.75
CA ARG A 204 25.36 -15.31 -24.81
C ARG A 204 26.14 -14.16 -25.43
N GLU A 205 27.39 -14.42 -25.79
CA GLU A 205 28.19 -13.57 -26.66
C GLU A 205 28.46 -14.36 -27.93
N ALA A 206 27.97 -13.84 -29.07
CA ALA A 206 27.97 -14.54 -30.34
C ALA A 206 27.37 -15.96 -30.25
N GLU A 207 28.19 -17.00 -30.40
CA GLU A 207 27.79 -18.41 -30.40
C GLU A 207 27.98 -19.11 -29.04
N ASN A 208 28.60 -18.44 -28.06
CA ASN A 208 28.96 -19.05 -26.78
C ASN A 208 28.09 -18.51 -25.63
N TRP A 209 27.61 -19.41 -24.77
CA TRP A 209 26.89 -19.06 -23.55
C TRP A 209 27.86 -18.76 -22.41
N PHE A 210 27.63 -17.69 -21.65
CA PHE A 210 28.40 -17.42 -20.45
C PHE A 210 27.97 -18.34 -19.32
N ARG A 211 28.97 -18.93 -18.64
CA ARG A 211 28.76 -19.41 -17.28
C ARG A 211 28.65 -18.22 -16.34
N PRO A 212 27.87 -18.30 -15.25
CA PRO A 212 27.69 -17.18 -14.30
C PRO A 212 29.00 -16.57 -13.80
N ILE A 213 30.02 -17.39 -13.55
CA ILE A 213 31.34 -16.96 -13.10
C ILE A 213 32.11 -16.16 -14.17
N ASP A 214 31.94 -16.52 -15.44
CA ASP A 214 32.66 -15.90 -16.57
C ASP A 214 32.02 -14.55 -16.93
N LEU A 215 30.69 -14.46 -16.82
CA LEU A 215 29.96 -13.19 -16.91
C LEU A 215 30.37 -12.22 -15.80
N ALA A 216 30.42 -12.69 -14.54
CA ALA A 216 30.81 -11.86 -13.40
C ALA A 216 32.19 -11.23 -13.61
N LYS A 217 33.18 -12.03 -14.05
CA LYS A 217 34.52 -11.54 -14.38
C LYS A 217 34.51 -10.48 -15.47
N LYS A 218 33.71 -10.65 -16.53
CA LYS A 218 33.60 -9.64 -17.60
C LYS A 218 32.95 -8.35 -17.10
N CYS A 219 31.93 -8.44 -16.24
CA CYS A 219 31.32 -7.27 -15.61
C CYS A 219 32.34 -6.54 -14.71
N ASP A 220 33.12 -7.27 -13.92
CA ASP A 220 34.17 -6.68 -13.08
C ASP A 220 35.23 -5.96 -13.93
N ILE A 221 35.67 -6.57 -15.03
CA ILE A 221 36.60 -5.95 -15.99
C ILE A 221 35.98 -4.70 -16.61
N TYR A 222 34.71 -4.77 -17.04
CA TYR A 222 34.01 -3.65 -17.64
C TYR A 222 33.88 -2.46 -16.68
N ILE A 223 33.43 -2.73 -15.46
CA ILE A 223 33.30 -1.72 -14.41
C ILE A 223 34.68 -1.12 -14.10
N SER A 224 35.70 -1.96 -13.94
CA SER A 224 37.09 -1.54 -13.66
C SER A 224 37.70 -0.70 -14.79
N SER A 225 37.33 -1.00 -16.05
CA SER A 225 37.79 -0.23 -17.22
C SER A 225 37.12 1.15 -17.34
N ARG A 226 35.94 1.31 -16.72
CA ARG A 226 35.15 2.53 -16.75
C ARG A 226 35.38 3.42 -15.52
N SER A 227 35.90 2.86 -14.43
CA SER A 227 36.26 3.57 -13.20
C SER A 227 37.58 4.37 -13.31
N GLY A 228 37.80 5.01 -14.45
CA GLY A 228 38.87 6.00 -14.63
C GLY A 228 38.53 7.40 -14.13
N SER A 229 37.28 7.70 -13.73
CA SER A 229 36.95 9.08 -13.30
C SER A 229 35.65 9.26 -12.50
N ARG A 230 35.33 8.37 -11.55
CA ARG A 230 34.39 8.71 -10.46
C ARG A 230 34.96 8.21 -9.14
N LYS A 231 35.20 9.13 -8.21
CA LYS A 231 35.46 8.82 -6.81
C LYS A 231 34.18 8.23 -6.23
N GLU A 232 33.99 6.94 -6.38
CA GLU A 232 32.99 6.21 -5.61
C GLU A 232 33.51 6.15 -4.17
N THR A 233 32.76 6.74 -3.24
CA THR A 233 32.99 6.54 -1.82
C THR A 233 32.91 5.04 -1.54
N PRO A 234 33.91 4.43 -0.87
CA PRO A 234 33.90 2.99 -0.68
C PRO A 234 32.71 2.60 0.20
N ILE A 235 31.72 1.94 -0.39
CA ILE A 235 31.00 0.93 0.37
C ILE A 235 32.02 -0.19 0.49
N ALA A 236 32.69 -0.26 1.64
CA ALA A 236 33.69 -1.27 1.93
C ALA A 236 33.06 -2.66 1.81
N CYS A 237 33.13 -3.23 0.62
CA CYS A 237 32.79 -4.61 0.35
C CYS A 237 34.06 -5.44 0.58
N GLY A 238 34.43 -5.55 1.85
CA GLY A 238 35.45 -6.51 2.28
C GLY A 238 34.85 -7.89 2.25
N TYR A 239 34.89 -8.57 1.10
CA TYR A 239 34.70 -10.02 1.04
C TYR A 239 36.03 -10.68 1.36
N THR A 240 36.29 -10.85 2.66
CA THR A 240 37.19 -11.89 3.14
C THR A 240 36.34 -13.01 3.75
N GLU A 241 36.71 -14.25 3.43
CA GLU A 241 35.97 -15.49 3.72
C GLU A 241 35.71 -15.73 5.23
N ASP A 242 36.38 -14.99 6.12
CA ASP A 242 36.27 -15.15 7.57
C ASP A 242 35.00 -14.54 8.21
N SER A 243 34.18 -13.82 7.46
CA SER A 243 33.05 -13.06 8.01
C SER A 243 31.76 -13.87 8.24
N PHE A 244 31.78 -15.19 8.06
CA PHE A 244 30.61 -16.07 8.27
C PHE A 244 30.37 -16.50 9.73
N LYS A 245 31.35 -16.37 10.62
CA LYS A 245 31.22 -16.98 11.97
C LYS A 245 30.57 -16.09 13.02
N ASN A 246 30.43 -14.78 12.80
CA ASN A 246 29.82 -13.87 13.77
C ASN A 246 28.98 -12.78 13.10
N ARG A 247 27.66 -13.00 12.93
CA ARG A 247 26.71 -11.89 12.73
C ARG A 247 25.58 -11.99 13.76
N PRO A 248 25.20 -10.88 14.43
CA PRO A 248 24.03 -10.85 15.30
C PRO A 248 22.74 -11.01 14.50
N ARG A 249 21.78 -11.77 15.05
CA ARG A 249 20.55 -12.28 14.40
C ARG A 249 19.55 -11.23 13.86
N ASN A 250 19.81 -9.93 13.95
CA ASN A 250 18.82 -8.89 13.67
C ASN A 250 19.30 -7.81 12.67
N TYR A 251 19.59 -8.21 11.43
CA TYR A 251 19.74 -7.25 10.33
C TYR A 251 18.59 -7.40 9.33
N LYS A 252 17.76 -6.35 9.18
CA LYS A 252 16.76 -6.24 8.12
C LYS A 252 17.24 -5.17 7.11
N PRO A 253 17.45 -5.50 5.83
CA PRO A 253 17.78 -4.49 4.82
C PRO A 253 16.54 -3.62 4.52
N LYS A 254 16.75 -2.31 4.41
CA LYS A 254 15.71 -1.36 3.98
C LYS A 254 15.51 -1.49 2.47
N ILE A 255 14.35 -1.97 2.06
CA ILE A 255 13.91 -2.02 0.66
C ILE A 255 13.60 -0.58 0.22
N LYS A 256 14.19 -0.12 -0.88
CA LYS A 256 13.77 1.13 -1.54
C LYS A 256 12.55 0.83 -2.42
N ASP A 257 11.45 1.52 -2.14
CA ASP A 257 10.22 1.44 -2.91
C ASP A 257 10.40 2.10 -4.28
N SER A 258 10.59 1.28 -5.32
CA SER A 258 10.11 1.50 -6.69
C SER A 258 10.80 0.51 -7.64
N TYR A 259 10.14 -0.62 -7.88
CA TYR A 259 10.39 -1.41 -9.09
C TYR A 259 9.25 -1.14 -10.08
N PRO A 260 9.54 -0.73 -11.33
CA PRO A 260 8.51 -0.63 -12.34
C PRO A 260 7.96 -2.03 -12.65
N GLN A 261 6.62 -2.15 -12.66
CA GLN A 261 5.90 -3.36 -13.02
C GLN A 261 6.23 -3.76 -14.46
N TYR A 262 6.97 -4.86 -14.63
CA TYR A 262 7.14 -5.48 -15.93
C TYR A 262 5.96 -6.40 -16.22
N LEU A 263 5.12 -5.96 -17.15
CA LEU A 263 4.09 -6.75 -17.81
C LEU A 263 4.69 -7.96 -18.54
N GLU A 264 3.91 -9.03 -18.51
CA GLU A 264 4.00 -10.26 -19.29
C GLU A 264 4.75 -10.12 -20.62
N ARG A 265 5.84 -10.85 -20.77
CA ARG A 265 6.41 -11.16 -22.07
C ARG A 265 6.68 -12.65 -22.16
N GLN A 266 5.84 -13.31 -22.95
CA GLN A 266 6.11 -14.63 -23.51
C GLN A 266 7.52 -14.69 -24.09
N ASN A 267 8.18 -15.84 -23.94
CA ASN A 267 9.47 -16.25 -24.52
C ASN A 267 9.79 -15.53 -25.85
N LYS A 268 10.45 -14.37 -25.75
CA LYS A 268 11.12 -13.71 -26.86
C LYS A 268 12.56 -13.56 -26.43
N ASN A 269 13.47 -14.15 -27.19
CA ASN A 269 14.90 -13.98 -27.01
C ASN A 269 15.23 -12.48 -27.00
N CYS A 270 15.51 -11.93 -25.83
CA CYS A 270 15.94 -10.55 -25.67
C CYS A 270 17.46 -10.50 -25.86
N TYR A 271 17.92 -9.95 -26.98
CA TYR A 271 19.34 -9.69 -27.21
C TYR A 271 19.70 -8.32 -26.66
N ILE A 272 20.60 -8.28 -25.67
CA ILE A 272 21.26 -7.04 -25.25
C ILE A 272 22.52 -6.91 -26.11
N TYR A 273 22.50 -6.00 -27.08
CA TYR A 273 23.71 -5.62 -27.80
C TYR A 273 24.49 -4.61 -26.97
N MET A 274 25.64 -5.01 -26.43
CA MET A 274 26.66 -4.06 -25.98
C MET A 274 27.50 -3.65 -27.19
N ARG A 275 27.56 -2.34 -27.47
CA ARG A 275 28.53 -1.75 -28.40
C ARG A 275 29.86 -1.52 -27.70
#